data_AF-A0A3C1V7Q8-F1
#
_entry.id   AF-A0A3C1V7Q8-F1
#
_cell.length_a   1.000
_cell.length_b   1.000
_cell.length_c   1.000
_cell.angle_alpha   90.00
_cell.angle_beta   90.00
_cell.angle_gamma   90.00
#
_symmetry.space_group_name_H-M   'P 1'
#
loop_
_entity.id
_entity.type
_entity.pdbx_description
1 polymer ?
#
loop_
_entity_poly.entity_id
_entity_poly.type
_entity_poly.pdbx_seq_one_letter_code
_entity_poly.pdbx_strand_id
1 'polypeptide(L)'
;NYRGTLIDGTEFDSSYKRGQPAQFPVGGVIHGWTEALLKMNVGSKWKLFIPSELAYGENGQRGIPPNSVLIFEVELLAAQAQPQPPAAVNAQPLTSDIIKVPSAEEMKKGAKIEVIKPEDAQKIQQQQGK
;
A
#
# COMPACT_ATOMS: atom_id res chain seq x y z
N ASN A 1 10.52 10.42 -7.95
CA ASN A 1 9.82 10.34 -9.26
C ASN A 1 9.78 8.91 -9.74
N TYR A 2 8.84 8.56 -10.61
CA TYR A 2 8.86 7.27 -11.28
C TYR A 2 8.10 7.26 -12.61
N ARG A 3 8.38 6.23 -13.41
CA ARG A 3 7.66 5.89 -14.63
C ARG A 3 7.48 4.36 -14.69
N GLY A 4 6.28 3.89 -14.95
CA GLY A 4 5.92 2.48 -15.10
C GLY A 4 5.48 2.16 -16.53
N THR A 5 6.13 1.17 -17.13
CA THR A 5 5.85 0.68 -18.48
C THR A 5 5.75 -0.85 -18.51
N LEU A 6 4.90 -1.38 -19.39
CA LEU A 6 4.92 -2.80 -19.74
C LEU A 6 6.16 -3.13 -20.59
N ILE A 7 6.47 -4.41 -20.77
CA ILE A 7 7.57 -4.87 -21.62
C ILE A 7 7.47 -4.39 -23.07
N ASP A 8 6.24 -4.16 -23.54
CA ASP A 8 5.92 -3.66 -24.87
C ASP A 8 6.17 -2.13 -25.00
N GLY A 9 6.56 -1.46 -23.90
CA GLY A 9 6.79 -0.02 -23.85
C GLY A 9 5.53 0.80 -23.56
N THR A 10 4.36 0.16 -23.50
CA THR A 10 3.11 0.81 -23.08
C THR A 10 3.23 1.35 -21.66
N GLU A 11 3.12 2.68 -21.51
CA GLU A 11 3.14 3.36 -20.22
C GLU A 11 1.78 3.24 -19.52
N PHE A 12 1.76 2.66 -18.32
CA PHE A 12 0.53 2.53 -17.53
C PHE A 12 0.43 3.59 -16.43
N ASP A 13 1.55 4.06 -15.88
CA ASP A 13 1.55 5.09 -14.84
C ASP A 13 2.88 5.88 -14.81
N SER A 14 2.82 7.17 -14.43
CA SER A 14 3.98 8.06 -14.43
C SER A 14 3.77 9.26 -13.51
N SER A 15 4.73 9.53 -12.61
CA SER A 15 4.69 10.76 -11.79
C SER A 15 5.04 12.00 -12.60
N TYR A 16 5.84 11.85 -13.66
CA TYR A 16 6.24 12.96 -14.54
C TYR A 16 5.03 13.58 -15.24
N LYS A 17 4.05 12.75 -15.65
CA LYS A 17 2.79 13.24 -16.23
C LYS A 17 1.96 14.09 -15.26
N ARG A 18 2.10 13.85 -13.96
CA ARG A 18 1.38 14.58 -12.91
C ARG A 18 2.12 15.84 -12.46
N GLY A 19 3.35 16.06 -12.94
CA GLY A 19 4.16 17.24 -12.60
C GLY A 19 4.58 17.34 -11.13
N GLN A 20 4.32 16.30 -10.33
CA GLN A 20 4.60 16.28 -8.89
C GLN A 20 5.24 14.93 -8.51
N PRO A 21 6.25 14.92 -7.61
CA PRO A 21 6.77 13.69 -7.07
C PRO A 21 5.68 12.90 -6.35
N ALA A 22 5.67 11.59 -6.54
CA ALA A 22 4.81 10.73 -5.76
C ALA A 22 5.51 10.27 -4.48
N GLN A 23 4.75 10.26 -3.39
CA GLN A 23 5.19 9.74 -2.10
C GLN A 23 4.48 8.42 -1.83
N PHE A 24 5.27 7.39 -1.55
CA PHE A 24 4.76 6.04 -1.32
C PHE A 24 5.21 5.51 0.03
N PRO A 25 4.31 4.91 0.83
CA PRO A 25 4.72 4.10 1.96
C PRO A 25 5.36 2.80 1.46
N VAL A 26 6.51 2.43 2.03
CA VAL A 26 7.27 1.22 1.62
C VAL A 26 6.45 -0.07 1.74
N GLY A 27 5.47 -0.10 2.65
CA GLY A 27 4.54 -1.24 2.84
C GLY A 27 3.24 -1.17 2.02
N GLY A 28 2.96 -0.07 1.31
CA GLY A 28 1.74 0.08 0.50
C GLY A 28 1.98 -0.03 -1.00
N VAL A 29 3.14 -0.56 -1.39
CA VAL A 29 3.55 -0.77 -2.78
C VAL A 29 3.73 -2.26 -3.04
N ILE A 30 3.86 -2.63 -4.32
CA ILE A 30 4.12 -4.01 -4.73
C ILE A 30 5.45 -4.52 -4.15
N HIS A 31 5.55 -5.83 -3.91
CA HIS A 31 6.72 -6.45 -3.26
C HIS A 31 8.05 -6.10 -3.92
N GLY A 32 8.08 -6.08 -5.26
CA GLY A 32 9.29 -5.71 -5.99
C GLY A 32 9.78 -4.29 -5.69
N TRP A 33 8.86 -3.36 -5.40
CA TRP A 33 9.22 -2.02 -4.95
C TRP A 33 9.71 -2.02 -3.50
N THR A 34 9.06 -2.75 -2.60
CA THR A 34 9.50 -2.86 -1.20
C THR A 34 10.95 -3.35 -1.12
N GLU A 35 11.30 -4.42 -1.83
CA GLU A 35 12.68 -4.94 -1.85
C GLU A 35 13.68 -3.99 -2.50
N ALA A 36 13.30 -3.35 -3.61
CA ALA A 36 14.18 -2.42 -4.30
C ALA A 36 14.44 -1.15 -3.48
N LEU A 37 13.39 -0.53 -2.94
CA LEU A 37 13.50 0.71 -2.16
C LEU A 37 14.32 0.53 -0.89
N LEU A 38 14.27 -0.65 -0.26
CA LEU A 38 15.12 -0.96 0.91
C LEU A 38 16.61 -1.05 0.58
N LYS A 39 16.97 -1.31 -0.69
CA LYS A 39 18.35 -1.41 -1.17
C LYS A 39 18.84 -0.15 -1.89
N MET A 40 17.93 0.77 -2.21
CA MET A 40 18.24 1.99 -2.96
C MET A 40 18.76 3.11 -2.05
N ASN A 41 19.80 3.80 -2.51
CA ASN A 41 20.29 5.01 -1.86
C ASN A 41 19.49 6.24 -2.32
N VAL A 42 19.23 7.18 -1.41
CA VAL A 42 18.59 8.46 -1.73
C VAL A 42 19.42 9.22 -2.78
N GLY A 43 18.75 9.82 -3.76
CA GLY A 43 19.34 10.48 -4.92
C GLY A 43 19.65 9.55 -6.10
N SER A 44 19.47 8.23 -5.94
CA SER A 44 19.74 7.27 -7.02
C SER A 44 18.54 7.08 -7.93
N LYS A 45 18.82 6.80 -9.21
CA LYS A 45 17.84 6.38 -10.21
C LYS A 45 18.07 4.93 -10.62
N TRP A 46 17.07 4.08 -10.43
CA TRP A 46 17.14 2.65 -10.74
C TRP A 46 16.08 2.27 -11.78
N LYS A 47 16.39 1.24 -12.56
CA LYS A 47 15.44 0.58 -13.45
C LYS A 47 15.14 -0.81 -12.90
N LEU A 48 13.90 -1.03 -12.49
CA LEU A 48 13.42 -2.26 -11.89
C LEU A 48 12.66 -3.06 -12.93
N PHE A 49 12.97 -4.35 -13.02
CA PHE A 49 12.22 -5.32 -13.82
C PHE A 49 11.51 -6.25 -12.83
N ILE A 50 10.20 -6.07 -12.71
CA ILE A 50 9.42 -6.73 -11.67
C ILE A 50 8.54 -7.79 -12.35
N PRO A 51 8.79 -9.09 -12.09
CA PRO A 51 7.93 -10.15 -12.60
C PRO A 51 6.54 -10.03 -11.98
N SER A 52 5.53 -10.60 -12.66
CA SER A 52 4.13 -10.50 -12.24
C SER A 52 3.90 -10.96 -10.80
N GLU A 53 4.59 -12.01 -10.35
CA GLU A 53 4.50 -12.57 -8.99
C GLU A 53 4.84 -11.54 -7.90
N LEU A 54 5.78 -10.62 -8.17
CA LEU A 54 6.17 -9.54 -7.26
C LEU A 54 5.40 -8.24 -7.52
N ALA A 55 4.42 -8.27 -8.42
CA ALA A 55 3.58 -7.17 -8.86
C ALA A 55 2.08 -7.48 -8.68
N TYR A 56 1.33 -7.65 -9.77
CA TYR A 56 -0.12 -7.87 -9.76
C TYR A 56 -0.57 -9.31 -10.09
N GLY A 57 0.39 -10.22 -10.26
CA GLY A 57 0.16 -11.65 -10.48
C GLY A 57 -0.77 -11.95 -11.66
N GLU A 58 -1.53 -13.05 -11.51
CA GLU A 58 -2.50 -13.52 -12.50
C GLU A 58 -3.76 -12.64 -12.58
N ASN A 59 -4.06 -11.88 -11.53
CA ASN A 59 -5.23 -11.01 -11.52
C ASN A 59 -5.03 -9.75 -12.38
N GLY A 60 -3.78 -9.31 -12.53
CA GLY A 60 -3.47 -8.04 -13.19
C GLY A 60 -4.06 -6.85 -12.43
N GLN A 61 -4.18 -5.72 -13.12
CA GLN A 61 -4.75 -4.48 -12.59
C GLN A 61 -5.35 -3.67 -13.74
N ARG A 62 -6.15 -2.64 -13.45
CA ARG A 62 -6.67 -1.74 -14.49
C ARG A 62 -5.53 -1.18 -15.35
N GLY A 63 -5.49 -1.57 -16.63
CA GLY A 63 -4.45 -1.16 -17.59
C GLY A 63 -3.19 -2.03 -17.58
N ILE A 64 -3.15 -3.09 -16.77
CA ILE A 64 -2.04 -4.05 -16.67
C ILE A 64 -2.60 -5.46 -16.85
N PRO A 65 -2.27 -6.15 -17.96
CA PRO A 65 -2.74 -7.50 -18.20
C PRO A 65 -2.28 -8.49 -17.11
N PRO A 66 -3.01 -9.60 -16.90
CA PRO A 66 -2.55 -10.76 -16.15
C PRO A 66 -1.12 -11.17 -16.51
N ASN A 67 -0.35 -11.59 -15.51
CA ASN A 67 1.01 -12.12 -15.71
C ASN A 67 1.98 -11.17 -16.43
N SER A 68 1.73 -9.86 -16.35
CA SER A 68 2.60 -8.86 -16.96
C SER A 68 3.85 -8.60 -16.12
N VAL A 69 5.00 -8.57 -16.80
CA VAL A 69 6.24 -8.02 -16.24
C VAL A 69 6.18 -6.50 -16.33
N LEU A 70 6.49 -5.83 -15.22
CA LEU A 70 6.49 -4.38 -15.13
C LEU A 70 7.90 -3.84 -15.11
N ILE A 71 8.14 -2.79 -15.89
CA ILE A 71 9.39 -2.06 -15.91
C ILE A 71 9.14 -0.72 -15.25
N PHE A 72 9.86 -0.44 -14.16
CA PHE A 72 9.79 0.83 -13.46
C PHE A 72 11.12 1.56 -13.48
N GLU A 73 11.10 2.82 -13.92
CA GLU A 73 12.21 3.74 -13.74
C GLU A 73 11.91 4.60 -12.51
N VAL A 74 12.60 4.34 -11.40
CA VAL A 74 12.36 5.00 -10.11
C VAL A 74 13.54 5.88 -9.76
N GLU A 75 13.26 7.11 -9.36
CA GLU A 75 14.22 8.07 -8.85
C GLU A 75 13.84 8.42 -7.42
N LEU A 76 14.67 7.98 -6.47
CA LEU A 76 14.44 8.21 -5.05
C LEU A 76 14.94 9.60 -4.67
N LEU A 77 14.02 10.55 -4.50
CA LEU A 77 14.40 11.94 -4.18
C LEU A 77 14.72 12.12 -2.68
N ALA A 78 13.91 11.49 -1.82
CA ALA A 78 14.06 11.52 -0.39
C ALA A 78 13.48 10.23 0.20
N ALA A 79 14.14 9.70 1.23
CA ALA A 79 13.57 8.68 2.10
C ALA A 79 13.42 9.31 3.47
N GLN A 80 12.18 9.48 3.91
CA GLN A 80 11.89 9.86 5.29
C GLN A 80 11.55 8.58 6.03
N ALA A 81 12.41 8.17 6.95
CA ALA A 81 11.99 7.24 7.98
C ALA A 81 10.87 7.95 8.74
N GLN A 82 9.61 7.59 8.48
CA GLN A 82 8.59 7.92 9.45
C GLN A 82 9.05 7.31 10.77
N PRO A 83 9.02 8.03 11.91
CA PRO A 83 9.25 7.42 13.21
C PRO A 83 8.15 6.36 13.38
N GLN A 84 8.47 5.15 12.96
CA GLN A 84 7.64 3.98 13.17
C GLN A 84 7.61 3.84 14.70
N PRO A 85 6.44 3.93 15.35
CA PRO A 85 6.35 3.47 16.73
C PRO A 85 6.96 2.07 16.77
N PRO A 86 7.75 1.70 17.79
CA PRO A 86 8.48 0.43 17.87
C PRO A 86 7.60 -0.85 17.94
N ALA A 87 6.38 -0.81 17.40
CA ALA A 87 5.39 -1.88 17.40
C ALA A 87 4.78 -2.09 15.99
N ALA A 88 5.59 -2.49 15.01
CA ALA A 88 5.10 -3.18 13.81
C ALA A 88 6.18 -4.05 13.14
N VAL A 89 7.07 -4.64 13.94
CA VAL A 89 7.80 -5.86 13.55
C VAL A 89 6.91 -7.06 13.84
N ASN A 90 5.75 -7.14 13.19
CA ASN A 90 4.97 -8.37 13.12
C ASN A 90 4.18 -8.34 11.81
N ALA A 91 4.46 -9.34 10.99
CA ALA A 91 3.91 -9.58 9.67
C ALA A 91 2.39 -9.31 9.62
N GLN A 92 1.95 -8.54 8.63
CA GLN A 92 0.55 -8.57 8.21
C GLN A 92 0.45 -9.31 6.88
N PRO A 93 -0.45 -10.30 6.79
CA PRO A 93 -0.60 -11.16 5.61
C PRO A 93 -1.23 -10.39 4.44
N LEU A 94 -0.77 -10.73 3.24
CA LEU A 94 -1.35 -10.32 1.97
C LEU A 94 -2.68 -11.04 1.77
N THR A 95 -3.77 -10.47 2.22
CA THR A 95 -5.11 -10.87 1.76
C THR A 95 -5.89 -9.62 1.43
N SER A 96 -5.97 -9.32 0.13
CA SER A 96 -6.97 -8.44 -0.46
C SER A 96 -8.33 -8.80 0.09
N ASP A 97 -8.99 -7.90 0.83
CA ASP A 97 -10.45 -7.75 0.90
C ASP A 97 -10.80 -6.54 1.80
N ILE A 98 -11.83 -5.81 1.39
CA ILE A 98 -12.30 -4.48 1.83
C ILE A 98 -12.52 -4.34 3.34
N ILE A 99 -11.83 -3.40 4.04
CA ILE A 99 -12.33 -2.79 5.29
C ILE A 99 -11.89 -1.32 5.43
N LYS A 100 -12.87 -0.45 5.69
CA LYS A 100 -12.75 0.99 5.98
C LYS A 100 -12.34 1.20 7.44
N VAL A 101 -11.27 1.95 7.70
CA VAL A 101 -10.86 2.31 9.07
C VAL A 101 -11.05 3.81 9.35
N PRO A 102 -11.81 4.21 10.39
CA PRO A 102 -11.91 5.59 10.86
C PRO A 102 -10.66 6.02 11.67
N SER A 103 -10.43 7.34 11.72
CA SER A 103 -9.20 8.00 12.20
C SER A 103 -9.02 8.00 13.72
N ALA A 104 -7.79 8.28 14.14
CA ALA A 104 -7.16 8.01 15.44
C ALA A 104 -7.61 8.87 16.65
N GLU A 105 -8.78 9.51 16.64
CA GLU A 105 -9.19 10.43 17.72
C GLU A 105 -9.93 9.78 18.91
N GLU A 106 -10.38 8.52 18.83
CA GLU A 106 -11.19 7.91 19.90
C GLU A 106 -10.40 7.08 20.94
N MET A 107 -9.11 6.79 20.73
CA MET A 107 -8.32 5.91 21.62
C MET A 107 -7.68 6.62 22.83
N LYS A 108 -8.28 7.69 23.39
CA LYS A 108 -7.74 8.39 24.58
C LYS A 108 -8.39 8.04 25.92
N LYS A 109 -9.38 7.14 25.98
CA LYS A 109 -10.19 6.98 27.20
C LYS A 109 -10.13 5.61 27.88
N GLY A 110 -9.00 4.91 27.83
CA GLY A 110 -8.64 3.80 28.73
C GLY A 110 -9.82 2.91 29.16
N ALA A 111 -10.27 2.03 28.28
CA ALA A 111 -11.36 1.10 28.58
C ALA A 111 -10.86 -0.35 28.45
N LYS A 112 -11.16 -1.16 29.47
CA LYS A 112 -10.88 -2.59 29.53
C LYS A 112 -11.69 -3.33 28.45
N ILE A 113 -11.06 -4.31 27.80
CA ILE A 113 -11.69 -5.12 26.77
C ILE A 113 -12.55 -6.19 27.46
N GLU A 114 -13.86 -5.94 27.56
CA GLU A 114 -14.85 -6.98 27.83
C GLU A 114 -15.43 -7.48 26.50
N VAL A 115 -15.41 -8.80 26.31
CA VAL A 115 -15.87 -9.47 25.09
C VAL A 115 -17.40 -9.54 25.10
N ILE A 116 -18.05 -8.69 24.32
CA ILE A 116 -19.49 -8.77 24.08
C ILE A 116 -19.71 -9.62 22.83
N LYS A 117 -20.52 -10.68 22.98
CA LYS A 117 -20.86 -11.60 21.88
C LYS A 117 -21.75 -10.88 20.84
N PRO A 118 -21.66 -11.28 19.55
CA PRO A 118 -22.30 -10.61 18.43
C PRO A 118 -23.84 -10.58 18.46
N GLU A 119 -24.48 -11.31 19.37
CA GLU A 119 -25.94 -11.40 19.45
C GLU A 119 -26.60 -10.18 20.14
N ASP A 120 -25.88 -9.40 20.96
CA ASP A 120 -26.43 -8.21 21.62
C ASP A 120 -26.34 -6.92 20.78
N ALA A 121 -25.56 -6.92 19.69
CA ALA A 121 -25.38 -5.75 18.83
C ALA A 121 -26.64 -5.35 18.05
N GLN A 122 -27.56 -6.29 17.80
CA GLN A 122 -28.77 -6.01 17.01
C GLN A 122 -29.89 -5.31 17.80
N LYS A 123 -29.86 -5.34 19.14
CA LYS A 123 -30.87 -4.64 19.96
C LYS A 123 -30.62 -3.13 20.11
N ILE A 124 -29.39 -2.67 19.85
CA ILE A 124 -28.97 -1.29 20.11
C ILE A 124 -29.33 -0.32 18.96
N GLN A 125 -29.57 -0.86 17.75
CA GLN A 125 -29.79 -0.05 16.55
C GLN A 125 -31.28 0.31 16.30
N GLN A 126 -32.22 -0.32 17.02
CA GLN A 126 -33.66 -0.03 16.92
C GLN A 126 -34.17 1.05 17.88
N GLN A 127 -33.32 1.61 18.75
CA GLN A 127 -33.76 2.55 19.80
C GLN A 127 -33.29 4.00 19.61
N GLN A 128 -32.60 4.32 18.51
CA GLN A 128 -32.19 5.69 18.14
C GLN A 128 -32.95 6.26 16.94
N GLY A 129 -34.17 5.75 16.72
CA GLY A 129 -35.09 6.22 15.69
C GLY A 129 -36.42 6.71 16.28
N LYS A 130 -36.37 7.53 17.34
CA LYS A 130 -37.44 8.44 17.75
C LYS A 130 -36.85 9.62 18.51
#